data_AF-A0A832B0G4-F1
#
_entry.id   AF-A0A832B0G4-F1
#
_cell.length_a   1.000
_cell.length_b   1.000
_cell.length_c   1.000
_cell.angle_alpha   90.00
_cell.angle_beta   90.00
_cell.angle_gamma   90.00
#
_symmetry.space_group_name_H-M   'P 1'
#
loop_
_entity.id
_entity.type
_entity.pdbx_description
1 polymer ?
#
loop_
_entity_poly.entity_id
_entity_poly.type
_entity_poly.pdbx_seq_one_letter_code
_entity_poly.pdbx_strand_id
1 'polypeptide(L)'
;MEIVYWKEVGKEVANLRVKKESVRYRIAPFVQWKVLIAEESAEVKMGEPVAIKIREVKIPENTILAPLSIMRHALGTTIDVIERGISRVEDEKTITHAVFLPVEDGTVEKGDIIGVLKVFFVKTGMIDRIFGFSASDIKIREEMVDANLVYRQNGELKREKIRTRFFGYFKSYVAEWEPIVSAENVDVRRGVLTRVKIKEIALQPNTVVTPLHIMRNVYGSVVEVAQEGKPSRVEEEKRISEAIFLPVRDGRLQKGDLLGVLNVYYTAIGNFEPKMVPKEEKFARLVYEASGRVVRDGMLLKPFAYRRKPVARWEPVVAEEDVAVERGKPLEVAVEPLRLEENTIVYPLYIMRHAMGTIIDLIESKPAKVEAPKTIRKVLFMPVFDGEIKKGQLVGVVNVYNVEVESYEVLSRWLNEWVEEMKRVLGGEG
;
A
#
# COMPACT_ATOMS: atom_id res chain seq x y z
N MET A 1 10.88 -8.76 21.44
CA MET A 1 10.55 -7.38 21.01
C MET A 1 9.33 -6.93 21.79
N GLU A 2 9.13 -5.62 21.90
CA GLU A 2 7.97 -5.03 22.57
C GLU A 2 7.04 -4.40 21.52
N ILE A 3 5.74 -4.65 21.63
CA ILE A 3 4.72 -3.99 20.82
C ILE A 3 4.06 -2.91 21.67
N VAL A 4 4.11 -1.67 21.19
CA VAL A 4 3.41 -0.53 21.79
C VAL A 4 2.15 -0.29 20.97
N TYR A 5 0.97 -0.37 21.59
CA TYR A 5 -0.30 -0.25 20.89
C TYR A 5 -1.29 0.61 21.68
N TRP A 6 -2.33 1.11 21.00
CA TRP A 6 -3.41 1.84 21.65
C TRP A 6 -4.43 0.88 22.28
N LYS A 7 -4.64 1.02 23.60
CA LYS A 7 -5.80 0.45 24.28
C LYS A 7 -7.03 1.33 24.08
N GLU A 8 -6.82 2.64 24.12
CA GLU A 8 -7.78 3.67 23.70
C GLU A 8 -7.06 4.72 22.87
N VAL A 9 -7.42 4.86 21.60
CA VAL A 9 -6.72 5.70 20.61
C VAL A 9 -6.60 7.15 21.11
N GLY A 10 -5.37 7.66 21.16
CA GLY A 10 -5.07 9.03 21.60
C GLY A 10 -5.14 9.25 23.12
N LYS A 11 -5.43 8.22 23.93
CA LYS A 11 -5.55 8.35 25.39
C LYS A 11 -4.65 7.40 26.18
N GLU A 12 -4.73 6.10 25.91
CA GLU A 12 -4.01 5.09 26.69
C GLU A 12 -3.25 4.12 25.79
N VAL A 13 -1.92 4.10 25.93
CA VAL A 13 -1.04 3.11 25.31
C VAL A 13 -0.77 1.93 26.26
N ALA A 14 -0.57 0.75 25.69
CA ALA A 14 -0.18 -0.45 26.40
C ALA A 14 1.00 -1.12 25.69
N ASN A 15 1.72 -1.97 26.43
CA ASN A 15 2.89 -2.70 25.95
C ASN A 15 2.64 -4.20 26.02
N LEU A 16 3.05 -4.93 24.98
CA LEU A 16 3.00 -6.38 24.92
C LEU A 16 4.36 -6.92 24.50
N ARG A 17 5.00 -7.73 25.36
CA ARG A 17 6.23 -8.43 25.00
C ARG A 17 5.91 -9.69 24.21
N VAL A 18 6.54 -9.82 23.04
CA VAL A 18 6.39 -10.99 22.18
C VAL A 18 7.74 -11.50 21.70
N LYS A 19 7.78 -12.78 21.35
CA LYS A 19 8.93 -13.36 20.66
C LYS A 19 8.97 -12.82 19.23
N LYS A 20 10.18 -12.44 18.77
CA LYS A 20 10.41 -12.06 17.38
C LYS A 20 10.44 -13.32 16.54
N GLU A 21 9.51 -13.49 15.62
CA GLU A 21 9.44 -14.63 14.72
C GLU A 21 9.09 -14.19 13.29
N SER A 22 9.72 -14.84 12.31
CA SER A 22 9.33 -14.73 10.90
C SER A 22 8.28 -15.81 10.62
N VAL A 23 7.06 -15.39 10.28
CA VAL A 23 5.93 -16.30 10.09
C VAL A 23 5.62 -16.40 8.60
N ARG A 24 5.70 -17.62 8.06
CA ARG A 24 5.32 -17.92 6.68
C ARG A 24 3.83 -18.15 6.56
N TYR A 25 3.21 -17.60 5.53
CA TYR A 25 1.79 -17.77 5.24
C TYR A 25 1.54 -17.94 3.75
N ARG A 26 0.39 -18.54 3.40
CA ARG A 26 -0.09 -18.66 2.02
C ARG A 26 -1.30 -17.76 1.84
N ILE A 27 -1.38 -17.02 0.73
CA ILE A 27 -2.54 -16.17 0.42
C ILE A 27 -3.52 -16.92 -0.47
N ALA A 28 -4.82 -16.71 -0.26
CA ALA A 28 -5.87 -17.17 -1.15
C ALA A 28 -5.83 -16.41 -2.49
N PRO A 29 -6.34 -17.00 -3.59
CA PRO A 29 -6.51 -16.30 -4.87
C PRO A 29 -7.69 -15.30 -4.86
N PHE A 30 -8.35 -15.11 -3.71
CA PHE A 30 -9.50 -14.24 -3.54
C PHE A 30 -9.20 -13.09 -2.57
N VAL A 31 -9.78 -11.93 -2.83
CA VAL A 31 -9.65 -10.72 -2.00
C VAL A 31 -11.00 -10.06 -1.85
N GLN A 32 -11.34 -9.59 -0.65
CA GLN A 32 -12.54 -8.81 -0.41
C GLN A 32 -12.22 -7.33 -0.26
N TRP A 33 -13.09 -6.44 -0.77
CA TRP A 33 -13.04 -5.03 -0.41
C TRP A 33 -13.92 -4.72 0.81
N LYS A 34 -13.39 -3.83 1.66
CA LYS A 34 -14.11 -3.17 2.75
C LYS A 34 -13.88 -1.68 2.66
N VAL A 35 -14.91 -0.88 2.93
CA VAL A 35 -14.82 0.58 2.81
C VAL A 35 -14.71 1.22 4.17
N LEU A 36 -13.88 2.25 4.23
CA LEU A 36 -13.66 3.08 5.40
C LEU A 36 -14.53 4.32 5.24
N ILE A 37 -15.52 4.45 6.11
CA ILE A 37 -16.51 5.54 6.07
C ILE A 37 -16.38 6.32 7.36
N ALA A 38 -16.18 7.63 7.26
CA ALA A 38 -16.05 8.49 8.42
C ALA A 38 -17.32 8.43 9.30
N GLU A 39 -17.16 8.18 10.59
CA GLU A 39 -18.22 8.18 11.61
C GLU A 39 -18.44 9.57 12.21
N GLU A 40 -17.48 10.46 12.00
CA GLU A 40 -17.43 11.83 12.49
C GLU A 40 -16.89 12.77 11.40
N SER A 41 -17.16 14.07 11.55
CA SER A 41 -16.49 15.08 10.74
C SER A 41 -15.18 15.49 11.41
N ALA A 42 -14.13 15.72 10.62
CA ALA A 42 -12.82 16.13 11.11
C ALA A 42 -12.22 17.21 10.21
N GLU A 43 -11.71 18.28 10.82
CA GLU A 43 -10.84 19.23 10.16
C GLU A 43 -9.48 18.58 9.93
N VAL A 44 -8.99 18.68 8.70
CA VAL A 44 -7.74 18.08 8.26
C VAL A 44 -6.81 19.17 7.71
N LYS A 45 -5.52 19.01 8.00
CA LYS A 45 -4.46 19.90 7.52
C LYS A 45 -3.46 19.12 6.69
N MET A 46 -3.05 19.70 5.57
CA MET A 46 -2.08 19.11 4.66
C MET A 46 -0.81 18.69 5.40
N GLY A 47 -0.39 17.43 5.24
CA GLY A 47 0.82 16.89 5.88
C GLY A 47 0.63 16.39 7.31
N GLU A 48 -0.48 16.73 7.98
CA GLU A 48 -0.74 16.31 9.36
C GLU A 48 -1.66 15.07 9.37
N PRO A 49 -1.13 13.85 9.57
CA PRO A 49 -1.97 12.66 9.66
C PRO A 49 -2.96 12.74 10.82
N VAL A 50 -4.17 12.21 10.62
CA VAL A 50 -5.26 12.19 11.61
C VAL A 50 -5.80 10.76 11.71
N ALA A 51 -6.00 10.27 12.93
CA ALA A 51 -6.79 9.06 13.15
C ALA A 51 -8.28 9.43 13.14
N ILE A 52 -8.96 9.23 12.01
CA ILE A 52 -10.39 9.54 11.86
C ILE A 52 -11.20 8.32 12.29
N LYS A 53 -12.17 8.51 13.19
CA LYS A 53 -13.08 7.44 13.58
C LYS A 53 -13.95 7.03 12.39
N ILE A 54 -14.08 5.73 12.18
CA ILE A 54 -14.87 5.17 11.08
C ILE A 54 -16.02 4.30 11.60
N ARG A 55 -17.01 4.06 10.73
CA ARG A 55 -17.96 2.95 10.92
C ARG A 55 -17.16 1.68 11.09
N GLU A 56 -17.41 0.94 12.16
CA GLU A 56 -16.59 -0.22 12.50
C GLU A 56 -16.59 -1.25 11.38
N VAL A 57 -15.40 -1.69 10.99
CA VAL A 57 -15.23 -2.72 9.97
C VAL A 57 -14.79 -4.01 10.65
N LYS A 58 -15.66 -5.03 10.59
CA LYS A 58 -15.32 -6.38 11.03
C LYS A 58 -14.50 -7.08 9.96
N ILE A 59 -13.33 -7.55 10.37
CA ILE A 59 -12.37 -8.25 9.54
C ILE A 59 -12.32 -9.70 10.02
N PRO A 60 -12.56 -10.68 9.13
CA PRO A 60 -12.53 -12.09 9.51
C PRO A 60 -11.16 -12.52 10.07
N GLU A 61 -11.16 -13.60 10.84
CA GLU A 61 -9.95 -14.34 11.19
C GLU A 61 -9.13 -14.70 9.94
N ASN A 62 -7.84 -14.96 10.13
CA ASN A 62 -6.95 -15.45 9.08
C ASN A 62 -6.89 -14.48 7.88
N THR A 63 -6.82 -13.18 8.15
CA THR A 63 -6.71 -12.16 7.11
C THR A 63 -5.61 -11.13 7.37
N ILE A 64 -5.08 -10.57 6.28
CA ILE A 64 -4.23 -9.39 6.29
C ILE A 64 -4.84 -8.28 5.44
N LEU A 65 -4.43 -7.04 5.73
CA LEU A 65 -4.99 -5.83 5.11
C LEU A 65 -3.93 -5.13 4.26
N ALA A 66 -4.39 -4.48 3.19
CA ALA A 66 -3.64 -3.47 2.45
C ALA A 66 -4.61 -2.41 1.89
N PRO A 67 -4.17 -1.16 1.65
CA PRO A 67 -5.03 -0.15 1.06
C PRO A 67 -5.19 -0.39 -0.44
N LEU A 68 -6.29 0.08 -0.99
CA LEU A 68 -6.39 0.32 -2.43
C LEU A 68 -5.60 1.59 -2.77
N SER A 69 -4.40 1.43 -3.31
CA SER A 69 -3.42 2.51 -3.48
C SER A 69 -3.70 3.43 -4.69
N ILE A 70 -4.94 3.87 -4.83
CA ILE A 70 -5.35 4.95 -5.73
C ILE A 70 -6.23 5.87 -4.90
N MET A 71 -5.88 7.15 -4.86
CA MET A 71 -6.55 8.14 -4.02
C MET A 71 -8.07 8.14 -4.24
N ARG A 72 -8.81 7.84 -3.16
CA ARG A 72 -10.28 7.71 -3.17
C ARG A 72 -11.02 8.88 -2.55
N HIS A 73 -10.31 9.78 -1.89
CA HIS A 73 -10.89 10.95 -1.25
C HIS A 73 -10.13 12.19 -1.71
N ALA A 74 -10.83 13.25 -2.14
CA ALA A 74 -10.21 14.47 -2.68
C ALA A 74 -9.16 15.13 -1.76
N LEU A 75 -9.41 15.08 -0.44
CA LEU A 75 -8.57 15.77 0.55
C LEU A 75 -7.33 14.97 0.97
N GLY A 76 -7.21 13.68 0.62
CA GLY A 76 -6.10 12.86 1.13
C GLY A 76 -6.26 11.35 0.92
N THR A 77 -5.38 10.60 1.57
CA THR A 77 -5.30 9.15 1.46
C THR A 77 -5.31 8.48 2.83
N THR A 78 -5.85 7.27 2.93
CA THR A 78 -5.60 6.46 4.12
C THR A 78 -4.22 5.81 3.99
N ILE A 79 -3.36 5.95 5.00
CA ILE A 79 -2.01 5.36 5.04
C ILE A 79 -1.84 4.21 6.03
N ASP A 80 -2.81 4.00 6.93
CA ASP A 80 -2.91 2.83 7.80
C ASP A 80 -4.31 2.73 8.42
N VAL A 81 -4.57 1.68 9.20
CA VAL A 81 -5.76 1.57 10.04
C VAL A 81 -5.43 1.16 11.46
N ILE A 82 -6.29 1.54 12.39
CA ILE A 82 -6.16 1.18 13.81
C ILE A 82 -7.27 0.19 14.17
N GLU A 83 -6.86 -0.99 14.65
CA GLU A 83 -7.78 -1.98 15.20
C GLU A 83 -8.08 -1.71 16.68
N ARG A 84 -9.20 -2.26 17.16
CA ARG A 84 -9.53 -2.21 18.59
C ARG A 84 -8.58 -3.13 19.36
N GLY A 85 -7.66 -2.54 20.11
CA GLY A 85 -6.64 -3.28 20.87
C GLY A 85 -5.60 -3.90 19.94
N ILE A 86 -5.14 -5.10 20.27
CA ILE A 86 -4.21 -5.88 19.44
C ILE A 86 -4.73 -7.30 19.28
N SER A 87 -4.72 -7.82 18.06
CA SER A 87 -5.17 -9.17 17.73
C SER A 87 -4.09 -9.95 16.99
N ARG A 88 -4.15 -11.29 17.05
CA ARG A 88 -3.33 -12.15 16.19
C ARG A 88 -4.00 -12.30 14.83
N VAL A 89 -3.28 -12.81 13.85
CA VAL A 89 -3.86 -13.00 12.51
C VAL A 89 -5.01 -14.00 12.54
N GLU A 90 -4.94 -15.00 13.41
CA GLU A 90 -5.94 -16.05 13.62
C GLU A 90 -7.22 -15.54 14.29
N ASP A 91 -7.23 -14.33 14.86
CA ASP A 91 -8.40 -13.78 15.54
C ASP A 91 -9.19 -12.84 14.61
N GLU A 92 -10.51 -12.75 14.77
CA GLU A 92 -11.30 -11.69 14.14
C GLU A 92 -10.86 -10.30 14.63
N LYS A 93 -10.92 -9.30 13.75
CA LYS A 93 -10.46 -7.93 14.05
C LYS A 93 -11.58 -6.93 13.85
N THR A 94 -11.53 -5.85 14.61
CA THR A 94 -12.44 -4.71 14.43
C THR A 94 -11.61 -3.47 14.16
N ILE A 95 -11.70 -2.95 12.94
CA ILE A 95 -11.07 -1.68 12.59
C ILE A 95 -11.97 -0.53 13.02
N THR A 96 -11.40 0.44 13.73
CA THR A 96 -12.14 1.53 14.39
C THR A 96 -11.74 2.91 13.89
N HIS A 97 -10.52 3.06 13.38
CA HIS A 97 -10.03 4.32 12.82
C HIS A 97 -9.26 4.07 11.52
N ALA A 98 -9.34 5.04 10.63
CA ALA A 98 -8.47 5.18 9.47
C ALA A 98 -7.40 6.23 9.79
N VAL A 99 -6.13 5.91 9.53
CA VAL A 99 -5.05 6.89 9.59
C VAL A 99 -5.04 7.63 8.26
N PHE A 100 -5.64 8.81 8.24
CA PHE A 100 -5.80 9.63 7.05
C PHE A 100 -4.66 10.65 6.95
N LEU A 101 -4.00 10.71 5.79
CA LEU A 101 -2.94 11.65 5.47
C LEU A 101 -3.47 12.70 4.46
N PRO A 102 -3.72 13.94 4.91
CA PRO A 102 -4.30 14.97 4.05
C PRO A 102 -3.26 15.55 3.08
N VAL A 103 -3.66 15.76 1.83
CA VAL A 103 -2.84 16.41 0.79
C VAL A 103 -3.28 17.85 0.53
N GLU A 104 -4.30 18.31 1.23
CA GLU A 104 -4.84 19.66 1.22
C GLU A 104 -5.64 19.88 2.51
N ASP A 105 -5.80 21.14 2.91
CA ASP A 105 -6.63 21.50 4.06
C ASP A 105 -8.12 21.34 3.70
N GLY A 106 -8.95 21.05 4.70
CA GLY A 106 -10.39 21.03 4.56
C GLY A 106 -11.09 20.19 5.62
N THR A 107 -12.31 19.78 5.32
CA THR A 107 -13.14 19.00 6.25
C THR A 107 -13.52 17.67 5.63
N VAL A 108 -13.13 16.57 6.28
CA VAL A 108 -13.75 15.26 6.05
C VAL A 108 -15.10 15.28 6.75
N GLU A 109 -16.19 14.99 6.05
CA GLU A 109 -17.53 14.96 6.65
C GLU A 109 -17.93 13.55 7.08
N LYS A 110 -18.75 13.45 8.13
CA LYS A 110 -19.39 12.17 8.50
C LYS A 110 -20.11 11.57 7.29
N GLY A 111 -19.81 10.30 7.00
CA GLY A 111 -20.35 9.58 5.85
C GLY A 111 -19.46 9.59 4.62
N ASP A 112 -18.36 10.35 4.61
CA ASP A 112 -17.39 10.35 3.51
C ASP A 112 -16.62 9.02 3.44
N ILE A 113 -16.43 8.50 2.22
CA ILE A 113 -15.51 7.39 1.95
C ILE A 113 -14.09 7.92 2.00
N ILE A 114 -13.34 7.55 3.03
CA ILE A 114 -11.95 8.01 3.22
C ILE A 114 -10.90 6.98 2.81
N GLY A 115 -11.32 5.75 2.52
CA GLY A 115 -10.43 4.70 2.01
C GLY A 115 -11.13 3.39 1.68
N VAL A 116 -10.39 2.49 1.03
CA VAL A 116 -10.84 1.13 0.72
C VAL A 116 -9.73 0.15 1.10
N LEU A 117 -10.08 -0.87 1.88
CA LEU A 117 -9.20 -1.96 2.28
C LEU A 117 -9.37 -3.17 1.37
N LYS A 118 -8.25 -3.75 0.96
CA LYS A 118 -8.12 -5.10 0.42
C LYS A 118 -7.91 -6.06 1.60
N VAL A 119 -8.85 -6.97 1.80
CA VAL A 119 -8.81 -8.03 2.81
C VAL A 119 -8.36 -9.33 2.13
N PHE A 120 -7.15 -9.76 2.42
CA PHE A 120 -6.57 -10.99 1.89
C PHE A 120 -6.69 -12.11 2.90
N PHE A 121 -7.29 -13.24 2.50
CA PHE A 121 -7.32 -14.45 3.32
C PHE A 121 -5.97 -15.15 3.27
N VAL A 122 -5.50 -15.60 4.43
CA VAL A 122 -4.18 -16.21 4.62
C VAL A 122 -4.27 -17.50 5.45
N LYS A 123 -3.32 -18.42 5.25
CA LYS A 123 -3.15 -19.63 6.07
C LYS A 123 -1.73 -19.67 6.63
N THR A 124 -1.59 -19.72 7.96
CA THR A 124 -0.29 -19.73 8.66
C THR A 124 0.20 -21.13 9.03
N GLY A 125 -0.71 -22.10 9.22
CA GLY A 125 -0.42 -23.49 9.60
C GLY A 125 0.38 -24.28 8.56
N MET A 126 1.26 -25.18 9.00
CA MET A 126 2.14 -25.95 8.09
C MET A 126 1.36 -26.85 7.13
N ILE A 127 0.33 -27.54 7.63
CA ILE A 127 -0.58 -28.41 6.88
C ILE A 127 -1.46 -27.54 5.95
N ASP A 128 -2.04 -26.47 6.47
CA ASP A 128 -2.91 -25.55 5.73
C ASP A 128 -2.22 -24.87 4.56
N ARG A 129 -0.90 -24.61 4.68
CA ARG A 129 -0.10 -24.10 3.56
C ARG A 129 0.11 -25.12 2.44
N ILE A 130 0.06 -26.43 2.71
CA ILE A 130 0.26 -27.48 1.70
C ILE A 130 -1.05 -27.73 0.93
N PHE A 131 -2.18 -27.85 1.64
CA PHE A 131 -3.46 -28.22 1.05
C PHE A 131 -4.22 -27.06 0.37
N GLY A 132 -3.74 -25.82 0.48
CA GLY A 132 -4.33 -24.66 -0.20
C GLY A 132 -5.62 -24.18 0.46
N PHE A 133 -6.45 -23.47 -0.31
CA PHE A 133 -7.77 -22.98 0.13
C PHE A 133 -8.88 -23.76 -0.56
N SER A 134 -9.91 -24.14 0.18
CA SER A 134 -11.18 -24.60 -0.41
C SER A 134 -12.16 -23.43 -0.56
N ALA A 135 -13.23 -23.62 -1.35
CA ALA A 135 -14.30 -22.62 -1.48
C ALA A 135 -15.00 -22.35 -0.13
N SER A 136 -15.09 -23.35 0.75
CA SER A 136 -15.71 -23.21 2.09
C SER A 136 -14.88 -22.37 3.06
N ASP A 137 -13.57 -22.21 2.81
CA ASP A 137 -12.67 -21.41 3.64
C ASP A 137 -12.91 -19.89 3.48
N ILE A 138 -13.72 -19.48 2.49
CA ILE A 138 -13.87 -18.07 2.09
C ILE A 138 -15.33 -17.64 2.26
N LYS A 139 -15.65 -17.01 3.39
CA LYS A 139 -16.97 -16.41 3.64
C LYS A 139 -17.02 -14.98 3.09
N ILE A 140 -17.30 -14.84 1.81
CA ILE A 140 -17.49 -13.53 1.17
C ILE A 140 -18.80 -12.94 1.69
N ARG A 141 -18.72 -11.77 2.31
CA ARG A 141 -19.92 -11.01 2.69
C ARG A 141 -20.05 -9.81 1.79
N GLU A 142 -21.11 -9.81 1.00
CA GLU A 142 -21.50 -8.63 0.26
C GLU A 142 -22.14 -7.62 1.19
N GLU A 143 -21.81 -6.36 0.96
CA GLU A 143 -22.28 -5.26 1.79
C GLU A 143 -22.73 -4.13 0.89
N MET A 144 -24.00 -3.74 1.05
CA MET A 144 -24.50 -2.49 0.47
C MET A 144 -24.12 -1.35 1.40
N VAL A 145 -23.48 -0.34 0.82
CA VAL A 145 -22.95 0.80 1.56
C VAL A 145 -23.57 2.08 1.01
N ASP A 146 -24.16 2.87 1.91
CA ASP A 146 -24.57 4.24 1.68
C ASP A 146 -23.52 5.20 2.29
N ALA A 147 -22.89 6.00 1.43
CA ALA A 147 -21.80 6.90 1.80
C ALA A 147 -21.66 8.06 0.78
N ASN A 148 -20.81 9.04 1.09
CA ASN A 148 -20.45 10.11 0.16
C ASN A 148 -19.15 9.77 -0.56
N LEU A 149 -19.17 9.82 -1.88
CA LEU A 149 -17.96 9.83 -2.70
C LEU A 149 -17.46 11.26 -2.84
N VAL A 150 -16.20 11.49 -2.45
CA VAL A 150 -15.60 12.83 -2.41
C VAL A 150 -14.45 12.92 -3.39
N TYR A 151 -14.55 13.82 -4.37
CA TYR A 151 -13.55 13.93 -5.45
C TYR A 151 -13.41 15.37 -5.93
N ARG A 152 -12.29 15.67 -6.60
CA ARG A 152 -12.11 16.95 -7.28
C ARG A 152 -12.54 16.86 -8.73
N GLN A 153 -13.25 17.87 -9.20
CA GLN A 153 -13.60 18.02 -10.61
C GLN A 153 -13.46 19.50 -10.98
N ASN A 154 -12.58 19.80 -11.95
CA ASN A 154 -12.29 21.17 -12.38
C ASN A 154 -11.87 22.09 -11.22
N GLY A 155 -11.07 21.56 -10.28
CA GLY A 155 -10.64 22.28 -9.08
C GLY A 155 -11.69 22.38 -7.96
N GLU A 156 -12.96 22.03 -8.21
CA GLU A 156 -14.00 22.06 -7.18
C GLU A 156 -14.10 20.73 -6.43
N LEU A 157 -14.35 20.81 -5.13
CA LEU A 157 -14.65 19.65 -4.29
C LEU A 157 -16.11 19.23 -4.50
N LYS A 158 -16.34 18.01 -4.99
CA LYS A 158 -17.67 17.42 -5.15
C LYS A 158 -17.89 16.36 -4.08
N ARG A 159 -19.10 16.33 -3.51
CA ARG A 159 -19.60 15.24 -2.66
C ARG A 159 -20.87 14.68 -3.28
N GLU A 160 -20.84 13.41 -3.63
CA GLU A 160 -21.96 12.69 -4.23
C GLU A 160 -22.40 11.56 -3.30
N LYS A 161 -23.67 11.54 -2.90
CA LYS A 161 -24.24 10.39 -2.18
C LYS A 161 -24.34 9.21 -3.12
N ILE A 162 -23.69 8.12 -2.76
CA ILE A 162 -23.71 6.87 -3.51
C ILE A 162 -24.26 5.74 -2.66
N ARG A 163 -24.92 4.80 -3.34
CA ARG A 163 -25.25 3.49 -2.81
C ARG A 163 -24.53 2.47 -3.66
N THR A 164 -23.57 1.76 -3.09
CA THR A 164 -22.72 0.83 -3.86
C THR A 164 -22.55 -0.49 -3.12
N ARG A 165 -22.37 -1.56 -3.91
CA ARG A 165 -22.10 -2.91 -3.42
C ARG A 165 -20.60 -3.09 -3.35
N PHE A 166 -20.09 -3.50 -2.20
CA PHE A 166 -18.72 -3.99 -2.10
C PHE A 166 -18.75 -5.52 -1.96
N PHE A 167 -18.03 -6.17 -2.86
CA PHE A 167 -17.86 -7.61 -2.92
C PHE A 167 -16.37 -7.91 -3.15
N GLY A 168 -16.01 -9.18 -3.26
CA GLY A 168 -14.62 -9.57 -3.52
C GLY A 168 -14.37 -10.01 -4.95
N TYR A 169 -13.08 -10.12 -5.30
CA TYR A 169 -12.61 -10.42 -6.63
C TYR A 169 -11.53 -11.51 -6.59
N PHE A 170 -11.38 -12.20 -7.70
CA PHE A 170 -10.22 -13.04 -7.93
C PHE A 170 -9.04 -12.15 -8.28
N LYS A 171 -7.94 -12.33 -7.57
CA LYS A 171 -6.68 -11.67 -7.93
C LYS A 171 -5.81 -12.62 -8.72
N SER A 172 -5.07 -12.08 -9.67
CA SER A 172 -3.93 -12.78 -10.22
C SER A 172 -2.75 -12.72 -9.24
N TYR A 173 -1.81 -13.63 -9.42
CA TYR A 173 -0.46 -13.50 -8.88
C TYR A 173 0.48 -12.78 -9.85
N VAL A 174 -0.06 -12.28 -10.95
CA VAL A 174 0.67 -11.77 -12.10
C VAL A 174 0.55 -10.25 -12.10
N ALA A 175 1.66 -9.58 -12.29
CA ALA A 175 1.71 -8.13 -12.31
C ALA A 175 2.80 -7.63 -13.24
N GLU A 176 2.79 -6.33 -13.43
CA GLU A 176 3.77 -5.59 -14.21
C GLU A 176 4.27 -4.40 -13.37
N TRP A 177 5.46 -3.91 -13.70
CA TRP A 177 6.00 -2.70 -13.11
C TRP A 177 5.83 -1.50 -14.03
N GLU A 178 5.22 -0.47 -13.48
CA GLU A 178 5.04 0.82 -14.13
C GLU A 178 5.87 1.89 -13.42
N PRO A 179 6.90 2.46 -14.06
CA PRO A 179 7.71 3.49 -13.42
C PRO A 179 6.91 4.78 -13.27
N ILE A 180 6.98 5.38 -12.07
CA ILE A 180 6.36 6.65 -11.75
C ILE A 180 7.39 7.74 -12.04
N VAL A 181 7.28 8.38 -13.19
CA VAL A 181 8.29 9.34 -13.68
C VAL A 181 7.73 10.76 -13.60
N SER A 182 8.45 11.67 -12.94
CA SER A 182 8.04 13.07 -12.85
C SER A 182 7.92 13.72 -14.24
N ALA A 183 6.84 14.46 -14.47
CA ALA A 183 6.61 15.24 -15.69
C ALA A 183 6.96 16.73 -15.51
N GLU A 184 7.35 17.15 -14.31
CA GLU A 184 7.60 18.55 -13.96
C GLU A 184 8.84 18.74 -13.09
N ASN A 185 9.24 20.00 -12.90
CA ASN A 185 10.26 20.36 -11.92
C ASN A 185 9.55 20.98 -10.72
N VAL A 186 9.77 20.46 -9.52
CA VAL A 186 9.13 20.96 -8.30
C VAL A 186 10.10 20.92 -7.12
N ASP A 187 10.15 22.01 -6.37
CA ASP A 187 10.89 22.05 -5.10
C ASP A 187 10.05 21.36 -4.03
N VAL A 188 10.69 20.47 -3.28
CA VAL A 188 10.07 19.69 -2.21
C VAL A 188 10.68 20.07 -0.88
N ARG A 189 9.85 20.09 0.16
CA ARG A 189 10.27 20.36 1.54
C ARG A 189 9.93 19.17 2.41
N ARG A 190 10.84 18.79 3.31
CA ARG A 190 10.65 17.69 4.26
C ARG A 190 9.33 17.85 4.99
N GLY A 191 8.53 16.77 5.01
CA GLY A 191 7.23 16.73 5.70
C GLY A 191 6.08 17.42 4.96
N VAL A 192 6.36 18.19 3.91
CA VAL A 192 5.30 18.82 3.11
C VAL A 192 4.91 17.90 1.96
N LEU A 193 3.76 17.24 2.08
CA LEU A 193 3.20 16.45 1.00
C LEU A 193 3.08 17.27 -0.27
N THR A 194 3.55 16.69 -1.37
CA THR A 194 3.60 17.37 -2.66
C THR A 194 2.86 16.52 -3.69
N ARG A 195 1.84 17.10 -4.34
CA ARG A 195 1.28 16.52 -5.56
C ARG A 195 2.25 16.78 -6.70
N VAL A 196 2.72 15.72 -7.33
CA VAL A 196 3.68 15.79 -8.44
C VAL A 196 3.02 15.25 -9.69
N LYS A 197 2.96 16.05 -10.75
CA LYS A 197 2.58 15.62 -12.09
C LYS A 197 3.56 14.58 -12.57
N ILE A 198 3.04 13.47 -13.05
CA ILE A 198 3.83 12.37 -13.60
C ILE A 198 3.52 12.16 -15.08
N LYS A 199 4.40 11.44 -15.78
CA LYS A 199 4.06 10.89 -17.09
C LYS A 199 2.86 9.97 -16.90
N GLU A 200 1.80 10.23 -17.66
CA GLU A 200 0.53 9.52 -17.49
C GLU A 200 0.72 8.00 -17.57
N ILE A 201 0.10 7.28 -16.64
CA ILE A 201 0.03 5.83 -16.64
C ILE A 201 -1.41 5.44 -16.97
N ALA A 202 -1.61 4.86 -18.16
CA ALA A 202 -2.89 4.30 -18.57
C ALA A 202 -3.02 2.88 -18.02
N LEU A 203 -4.07 2.62 -17.26
CA LEU A 203 -4.40 1.32 -16.70
C LEU A 203 -5.61 0.73 -17.41
N GLN A 204 -5.49 -0.54 -17.77
CA GLN A 204 -6.58 -1.32 -18.33
C GLN A 204 -7.69 -1.56 -17.29
N PRO A 205 -8.92 -1.87 -17.75
CA PRO A 205 -9.96 -2.42 -16.89
C PRO A 205 -9.46 -3.61 -16.07
N ASN A 206 -10.09 -3.83 -14.92
CA ASN A 206 -9.82 -4.94 -14.03
C ASN A 206 -8.37 -4.98 -13.51
N THR A 207 -7.78 -3.81 -13.30
CA THR A 207 -6.47 -3.67 -12.65
C THR A 207 -6.56 -2.92 -11.33
N VAL A 208 -5.71 -3.32 -10.39
CA VAL A 208 -5.47 -2.62 -9.12
C VAL A 208 -3.99 -2.34 -8.98
N VAL A 209 -3.65 -1.24 -8.30
CA VAL A 209 -2.25 -0.83 -8.17
C VAL A 209 -1.80 -0.74 -6.73
N THR A 210 -0.49 -0.85 -6.53
CA THR A 210 0.18 -0.65 -5.23
C THR A 210 1.60 -0.17 -5.47
N PRO A 211 2.04 0.95 -4.90
CA PRO A 211 3.45 1.35 -4.94
C PRO A 211 4.36 0.22 -4.45
N LEU A 212 5.56 0.14 -5.01
CA LEU A 212 6.61 -0.71 -4.46
C LEU A 212 7.20 -0.02 -3.23
N HIS A 213 7.13 -0.66 -2.07
CA HIS A 213 7.60 -0.09 -0.80
C HIS A 213 9.10 -0.34 -0.57
N ILE A 214 9.89 0.13 -1.54
CA ILE A 214 11.31 0.44 -1.34
C ILE A 214 11.55 1.80 -1.99
N MET A 215 12.01 2.76 -1.21
CA MET A 215 12.23 4.15 -1.62
C MET A 215 13.14 4.22 -2.86
N ARG A 216 12.66 4.88 -3.93
CA ARG A 216 13.37 5.00 -5.23
C ARG A 216 13.91 6.38 -5.52
N ASN A 217 13.65 7.34 -4.65
CA ASN A 217 14.09 8.71 -4.81
C ASN A 217 14.65 9.23 -3.49
N VAL A 218 15.87 9.74 -3.47
CA VAL A 218 16.53 10.24 -2.25
C VAL A 218 15.71 11.30 -1.49
N TYR A 219 14.86 12.05 -2.19
CA TYR A 219 14.09 13.12 -1.57
C TYR A 219 12.85 12.61 -0.82
N GLY A 220 12.37 11.39 -1.08
CA GLY A 220 11.17 10.86 -0.44
C GLY A 220 10.52 9.69 -1.16
N SER A 221 9.29 9.39 -0.76
CA SER A 221 8.53 8.23 -1.24
C SER A 221 7.20 8.63 -1.85
N VAL A 222 6.75 7.86 -2.85
CA VAL A 222 5.38 7.94 -3.34
C VAL A 222 4.47 7.20 -2.37
N VAL A 223 3.58 7.92 -1.71
CA VAL A 223 2.60 7.35 -0.76
C VAL A 223 1.42 6.76 -1.54
N GLU A 224 0.95 7.49 -2.54
CA GLU A 224 -0.19 7.08 -3.35
C GLU A 224 -0.13 7.72 -4.75
N VAL A 225 -0.97 7.25 -5.65
CA VAL A 225 -1.16 7.80 -6.99
C VAL A 225 -2.60 8.28 -7.15
N ALA A 226 -2.81 9.32 -7.96
CA ALA A 226 -4.11 9.94 -8.13
C ALA A 226 -4.49 10.05 -9.62
N GLN A 227 -5.81 9.97 -9.84
CA GLN A 227 -6.44 10.30 -11.11
C GLN A 227 -7.22 11.61 -10.93
N GLU A 228 -7.36 12.36 -12.02
CA GLU A 228 -8.23 13.53 -12.02
C GLU A 228 -9.71 13.12 -12.13
N GLY A 229 -10.59 13.86 -11.48
CA GLY A 229 -12.04 13.64 -11.58
C GLY A 229 -12.58 12.59 -10.62
N LYS A 230 -13.75 12.06 -10.98
CA LYS A 230 -14.45 11.04 -10.20
C LYS A 230 -13.63 9.74 -10.19
N PRO A 231 -13.39 9.11 -9.02
CA PRO A 231 -12.69 7.83 -8.95
C PRO A 231 -13.38 6.77 -9.79
N SER A 232 -12.63 6.15 -10.71
CA SER A 232 -13.15 5.15 -11.62
C SER A 232 -13.41 3.84 -10.88
N ARG A 233 -14.38 3.07 -11.40
CA ARG A 233 -14.60 1.69 -10.99
C ARG A 233 -13.44 0.80 -11.48
N VAL A 234 -13.34 -0.40 -10.95
CA VAL A 234 -12.21 -1.27 -11.31
C VAL A 234 -12.33 -1.80 -12.73
N GLU A 235 -13.57 -2.01 -13.19
CA GLU A 235 -13.98 -2.47 -14.52
C GLU A 235 -13.77 -1.39 -15.60
N GLU A 236 -13.39 -0.18 -15.21
CA GLU A 236 -13.15 0.94 -16.11
C GLU A 236 -11.66 1.17 -16.33
N GLU A 237 -11.31 1.73 -17.48
CA GLU A 237 -9.98 2.30 -17.72
C GLU A 237 -9.68 3.44 -16.74
N LYS A 238 -8.39 3.60 -16.39
CA LYS A 238 -7.94 4.65 -15.47
C LYS A 238 -6.73 5.35 -16.06
N ARG A 239 -6.65 6.66 -15.84
CA ARG A 239 -5.48 7.46 -16.19
C ARG A 239 -4.93 8.08 -14.92
N ILE A 240 -3.73 7.66 -14.54
CA ILE A 240 -3.03 8.21 -13.40
C ILE A 240 -2.09 9.29 -13.93
N SER A 241 -2.28 10.52 -13.45
CA SER A 241 -1.52 11.70 -13.89
C SER A 241 -0.74 12.36 -12.75
N GLU A 242 -0.99 11.97 -11.50
CA GLU A 242 -0.35 12.55 -10.32
C GLU A 242 0.16 11.48 -9.36
N ALA A 243 1.27 11.79 -8.68
CA ALA A 243 1.78 11.05 -7.54
C ALA A 243 1.72 11.93 -6.28
N ILE A 244 1.28 11.35 -5.16
CA ILE A 244 1.34 11.95 -3.85
C ILE A 244 2.70 11.59 -3.25
N PHE A 245 3.61 12.57 -3.24
CA PHE A 245 4.99 12.38 -2.80
C PHE A 245 5.19 12.93 -1.39
N LEU A 246 5.79 12.13 -0.51
CA LEU A 246 6.15 12.50 0.86
C LEU A 246 7.66 12.74 0.94
N PRO A 247 8.11 14.01 1.03
CA PRO A 247 9.52 14.32 1.12
C PRO A 247 10.07 14.07 2.53
N VAL A 248 11.27 13.47 2.59
CA VAL A 248 12.02 13.20 3.84
C VAL A 248 13.21 14.14 4.01
N ARG A 249 13.54 14.90 2.97
CA ARG A 249 14.57 15.94 2.95
C ARG A 249 14.20 16.99 1.91
N ASP A 250 14.68 18.22 2.11
CA ASP A 250 14.47 19.29 1.16
C ASP A 250 15.24 19.03 -0.14
N GLY A 251 14.71 19.53 -1.25
CA GLY A 251 15.38 19.41 -2.53
C GLY A 251 14.52 19.76 -3.72
N ARG A 252 14.90 19.25 -4.88
CA ARG A 252 14.20 19.52 -6.14
C ARG A 252 14.06 18.26 -6.96
N LEU A 253 12.82 17.89 -7.22
CA LEU A 253 12.45 16.90 -8.21
C LEU A 253 12.56 17.53 -9.60
N GLN A 254 13.12 16.80 -10.55
CA GLN A 254 13.26 17.24 -11.92
C GLN A 254 12.43 16.38 -12.87
N LYS A 255 11.94 16.98 -13.97
CA LYS A 255 11.22 16.27 -15.02
C LYS A 255 12.08 15.13 -15.56
N GLY A 256 11.57 13.91 -15.51
CA GLY A 256 12.29 12.68 -15.86
C GLY A 256 12.87 11.92 -14.67
N ASP A 257 12.79 12.44 -13.45
CA ASP A 257 13.20 11.71 -12.25
C ASP A 257 12.23 10.56 -11.94
N LEU A 258 12.79 9.40 -11.58
CA LEU A 258 12.03 8.28 -11.06
C LEU A 258 11.61 8.60 -9.63
N LEU A 259 10.30 8.65 -9.38
CA LEU A 259 9.74 8.88 -8.05
C LEU A 259 9.48 7.56 -7.31
N GLY A 260 9.09 6.53 -8.05
CA GLY A 260 8.71 5.23 -7.53
C GLY A 260 8.43 4.23 -8.63
N VAL A 261 8.00 3.03 -8.24
CA VAL A 261 7.53 1.99 -9.16
C VAL A 261 6.15 1.54 -8.69
N LEU A 262 5.21 1.44 -9.61
CA LEU A 262 3.85 0.99 -9.35
C LEU A 262 3.73 -0.48 -9.76
N ASN A 263 3.23 -1.31 -8.86
CA ASN A 263 2.81 -2.67 -9.21
C ASN A 263 1.40 -2.59 -9.76
N VAL A 264 1.18 -3.09 -10.98
CA VAL A 264 -0.16 -3.20 -11.58
C VAL A 264 -0.54 -4.68 -11.58
N TYR A 265 -1.53 -5.02 -10.75
CA TYR A 265 -2.06 -6.36 -10.61
C TYR A 265 -3.36 -6.51 -11.38
N TYR A 266 -3.58 -7.68 -11.95
CA TYR A 266 -4.81 -8.03 -12.66
C TYR A 266 -5.81 -8.68 -11.71
N THR A 267 -7.08 -8.37 -11.92
CA THR A 267 -8.20 -8.81 -11.08
C THR A 267 -9.34 -9.29 -11.96
N ALA A 268 -10.25 -10.08 -11.40
CA ALA A 268 -11.42 -10.56 -12.10
C ALA A 268 -12.62 -10.59 -11.14
N ILE A 269 -13.68 -9.95 -11.58
CA ILE A 269 -14.99 -9.87 -10.92
C ILE A 269 -16.02 -10.79 -11.61
N GLY A 270 -15.65 -11.33 -12.78
CA GLY A 270 -16.46 -12.19 -13.65
C GLY A 270 -15.62 -12.66 -14.83
N ASN A 271 -16.20 -12.69 -16.04
CA ASN A 271 -15.45 -13.02 -17.25
C ASN A 271 -14.35 -11.99 -17.51
N PHE A 272 -13.11 -12.40 -17.32
CA PHE A 272 -11.92 -11.60 -17.62
C PHE A 272 -11.28 -12.10 -18.92
N GLU A 273 -11.07 -11.17 -19.84
CA GLU A 273 -10.32 -11.42 -21.07
C GLU A 273 -9.01 -10.62 -21.01
N PRO A 274 -7.86 -11.29 -20.98
CA PRO A 274 -6.58 -10.61 -20.98
C PRO A 274 -6.42 -9.77 -22.26
N LYS A 275 -6.26 -8.46 -22.12
CA LYS A 275 -5.89 -7.57 -23.22
C LYS A 275 -4.44 -7.14 -23.07
N MET A 276 -3.61 -7.56 -24.01
CA MET A 276 -2.22 -7.11 -24.07
C MET A 276 -2.15 -5.76 -24.76
N VAL A 277 -1.56 -4.80 -24.06
CA VAL A 277 -1.22 -3.49 -24.63
C VAL A 277 0.30 -3.48 -24.82
N PRO A 278 0.81 -3.22 -26.04
CA PRO A 278 2.24 -3.03 -26.24
C PRO A 278 2.77 -1.92 -25.34
N LYS A 279 3.97 -2.12 -24.78
CA LYS A 279 4.62 -1.12 -23.94
C LYS A 279 5.97 -0.74 -24.49
N GLU A 280 6.23 0.57 -24.44
CA GLU A 280 7.49 1.14 -24.86
C GLU A 280 8.46 1.21 -23.69
N GLU A 281 9.77 1.23 -24.01
CA GLU A 281 10.80 1.51 -23.02
C GLU A 281 10.67 2.95 -22.51
N LYS A 282 10.83 3.14 -21.20
CA LYS A 282 10.68 4.44 -20.56
C LYS A 282 12.01 4.95 -20.04
N PHE A 283 12.43 6.12 -20.49
CA PHE A 283 13.55 6.81 -19.87
C PHE A 283 13.15 7.41 -18.52
N ALA A 284 13.97 7.16 -17.50
CA ALA A 284 13.89 7.78 -16.19
C ALA A 284 15.28 8.00 -15.59
N ARG A 285 15.41 8.90 -14.61
CA ARG A 285 16.63 9.09 -13.83
C ARG A 285 16.45 8.57 -12.42
N LEU A 286 17.24 7.59 -12.01
CA LEU A 286 17.29 7.17 -10.61
C LEU A 286 18.00 8.25 -9.80
N VAL A 287 17.34 8.74 -8.75
CA VAL A 287 17.86 9.81 -7.91
C VAL A 287 18.25 9.25 -6.54
N TYR A 288 19.54 9.23 -6.24
CA TYR A 288 20.07 8.63 -5.01
C TYR A 288 21.23 9.45 -4.45
N GLU A 289 21.60 9.20 -3.20
CA GLU A 289 22.77 9.81 -2.58
C GLU A 289 24.00 8.92 -2.74
N ALA A 290 25.11 9.50 -3.17
CA ALA A 290 26.42 8.85 -3.16
C ALA A 290 27.48 9.84 -2.71
N SER A 291 28.28 9.46 -1.71
CA SER A 291 29.37 10.29 -1.17
C SER A 291 28.92 11.71 -0.77
N GLY A 292 27.74 11.82 -0.13
CA GLY A 292 27.16 13.08 0.33
C GLY A 292 26.63 14.00 -0.78
N ARG A 293 26.48 13.49 -2.01
CA ARG A 293 25.93 14.25 -3.14
C ARG A 293 24.75 13.52 -3.75
N VAL A 294 23.78 14.27 -4.23
CA VAL A 294 22.66 13.72 -5.01
C VAL A 294 23.14 13.43 -6.43
N VAL A 295 23.03 12.17 -6.84
CA VAL A 295 23.33 11.67 -8.18
C VAL A 295 22.02 11.42 -8.92
N ARG A 296 21.98 11.76 -10.21
CA ARG A 296 20.89 11.43 -11.12
C ARG A 296 21.44 10.56 -12.24
N ASP A 297 21.11 9.28 -12.20
CA ASP A 297 21.61 8.29 -13.14
C ASP A 297 20.52 7.91 -14.15
N GLY A 298 20.76 8.21 -15.43
CA GLY A 298 19.79 7.99 -16.50
C GLY A 298 19.74 6.53 -16.91
N MET A 299 18.54 5.97 -17.00
CA MET A 299 18.33 4.58 -17.41
C MET A 299 17.12 4.45 -18.33
N LEU A 300 17.21 3.50 -19.24
CA LEU A 300 16.10 3.07 -20.08
C LEU A 300 15.46 1.84 -19.42
N LEU A 301 14.23 2.02 -18.96
CA LEU A 301 13.46 0.99 -18.26
C LEU A 301 12.64 0.21 -19.26
N LYS A 302 12.99 -1.07 -19.43
CA LYS A 302 12.18 -1.99 -20.23
C LYS A 302 10.92 -2.37 -19.46
N PRO A 303 9.78 -2.61 -20.15
CA PRO A 303 8.63 -3.23 -19.52
C PRO A 303 8.98 -4.63 -19.01
N PHE A 304 8.59 -4.94 -17.78
CA PHE A 304 8.77 -6.26 -17.18
C PHE A 304 7.46 -6.75 -16.57
N ALA A 305 7.26 -8.05 -16.66
CA ALA A 305 6.23 -8.77 -15.94
C ALA A 305 6.85 -9.50 -14.75
N TYR A 306 6.08 -9.71 -13.71
CA TYR A 306 6.47 -10.61 -12.64
C TYR A 306 5.29 -11.42 -12.12
N ARG A 307 5.61 -12.60 -11.58
CA ARG A 307 4.67 -13.48 -10.93
C ARG A 307 5.06 -13.67 -9.47
N ARG A 308 4.16 -13.33 -8.56
CA ARG A 308 4.34 -13.46 -7.12
C ARG A 308 4.03 -14.87 -6.67
N LYS A 309 4.89 -15.49 -5.87
CA LYS A 309 4.56 -16.77 -5.24
C LYS A 309 3.40 -16.59 -4.25
N PRO A 310 2.47 -17.56 -4.13
CA PRO A 310 1.36 -17.47 -3.20
C PRO A 310 1.79 -17.59 -1.73
N VAL A 311 3.03 -18.05 -1.49
CA VAL A 311 3.65 -18.14 -0.17
C VAL A 311 4.52 -16.91 0.08
N ALA A 312 4.33 -16.31 1.24
CA ALA A 312 5.02 -15.11 1.70
C ALA A 312 5.42 -15.28 3.18
N ARG A 313 6.08 -14.27 3.74
CA ARG A 313 6.39 -14.23 5.17
C ARG A 313 6.24 -12.83 5.76
N TRP A 314 5.90 -12.77 7.05
CA TRP A 314 5.98 -11.55 7.84
C TRP A 314 7.35 -11.40 8.44
N GLU A 315 7.93 -10.22 8.26
CA GLU A 315 9.17 -9.82 8.92
C GLU A 315 8.89 -8.67 9.88
N PRO A 316 9.09 -8.85 11.19
CA PRO A 316 9.03 -7.77 12.16
C PRO A 316 10.15 -6.75 11.92
N VAL A 317 9.78 -5.48 11.86
CA VAL A 317 10.70 -4.34 11.77
C VAL A 317 10.86 -3.74 13.17
N VAL A 318 12.05 -3.86 13.74
CA VAL A 318 12.34 -3.52 15.14
C VAL A 318 13.29 -2.34 15.20
N ALA A 319 13.01 -1.35 16.05
CA ALA A 319 13.84 -0.16 16.22
C ALA A 319 15.22 -0.51 16.80
N GLU A 320 16.28 0.08 16.25
CA GLU A 320 17.67 -0.02 16.75
C GLU A 320 18.09 1.20 17.58
N GLU A 321 17.24 2.23 17.62
CA GLU A 321 17.49 3.50 18.29
C GLU A 321 16.28 3.96 19.12
N ASP A 322 16.55 4.86 20.07
CA ASP A 322 15.52 5.66 20.73
C ASP A 322 15.34 6.96 19.93
N VAL A 323 14.11 7.28 19.54
CA VAL A 323 13.82 8.46 18.75
C VAL A 323 12.51 9.11 19.16
N ALA A 324 12.58 10.40 19.47
CA ALA A 324 11.39 11.23 19.68
C ALA A 324 10.70 11.48 18.34
N VAL A 325 9.38 11.38 18.34
CA VAL A 325 8.55 11.56 17.15
C VAL A 325 7.53 12.66 17.39
N GLU A 326 7.30 13.45 16.35
CA GLU A 326 6.34 14.54 16.33
C GLU A 326 5.37 14.32 15.17
N ARG A 327 4.07 14.43 15.46
CA ARG A 327 2.99 14.21 14.53
C ARG A 327 3.20 15.00 13.24
N GLY A 328 3.06 14.31 12.10
CA GLY A 328 3.20 14.92 10.77
C GLY A 328 4.63 15.24 10.34
N LYS A 329 5.65 14.97 11.18
CA LYS A 329 7.05 15.13 10.81
C LYS A 329 7.66 13.77 10.42
N PRO A 330 7.68 13.40 9.13
CA PRO A 330 8.29 12.14 8.72
C PRO A 330 9.79 12.12 9.03
N LEU A 331 10.27 10.93 9.37
CA LEU A 331 11.65 10.69 9.74
C LEU A 331 12.13 9.31 9.31
N GLU A 332 13.44 9.19 9.13
CA GLU A 332 14.10 7.89 9.01
C GLU A 332 14.28 7.31 10.42
N VAL A 333 13.88 6.05 10.62
CA VAL A 333 14.12 5.31 11.87
C VAL A 333 15.07 4.16 11.55
N ALA A 334 16.17 4.06 12.29
CA ALA A 334 17.12 2.96 12.25
C ALA A 334 16.46 1.70 12.82
N VAL A 335 16.62 0.60 12.10
CA VAL A 335 15.99 -0.68 12.42
C VAL A 335 16.99 -1.82 12.35
N GLU A 336 16.70 -2.88 13.09
CA GLU A 336 17.50 -4.11 13.06
C GLU A 336 17.65 -4.58 11.60
N PRO A 337 18.83 -5.05 11.16
CA PRO A 337 19.05 -5.39 9.76
C PRO A 337 18.02 -6.40 9.23
N LEU A 338 17.18 -5.95 8.30
CA LEU A 338 16.22 -6.78 7.60
C LEU A 338 16.85 -7.23 6.28
N ARG A 339 17.15 -8.53 6.18
CA ARG A 339 17.72 -9.14 4.98
C ARG A 339 16.61 -9.60 4.04
N LEU A 340 16.64 -9.11 2.82
CA LEU A 340 15.73 -9.49 1.74
C LEU A 340 16.54 -10.25 0.70
N GLU A 341 16.09 -11.45 0.32
CA GLU A 341 16.73 -12.24 -0.72
C GLU A 341 16.52 -11.62 -2.10
N GLU A 342 17.26 -12.12 -3.08
CA GLU A 342 17.02 -11.83 -4.50
C GLU A 342 15.58 -12.15 -4.89
N ASN A 343 15.04 -11.39 -5.84
CA ASN A 343 13.70 -11.58 -6.36
C ASN A 343 12.63 -11.51 -5.27
N THR A 344 12.74 -10.52 -4.38
CA THR A 344 11.73 -10.23 -3.36
C THR A 344 11.15 -8.83 -3.50
N ILE A 345 9.84 -8.74 -3.26
CA ILE A 345 9.13 -7.47 -3.10
C ILE A 345 8.49 -7.41 -1.72
N VAL A 346 8.29 -6.19 -1.22
CA VAL A 346 7.83 -5.95 0.15
C VAL A 346 6.67 -4.99 0.19
N TYR A 347 5.78 -5.19 1.16
CA TYR A 347 4.65 -4.32 1.44
C TYR A 347 4.46 -4.22 2.97
N PRO A 348 4.36 -3.02 3.55
CA PRO A 348 3.95 -2.85 4.93
C PRO A 348 2.63 -3.59 5.20
N LEU A 349 2.53 -4.21 6.36
CA LEU A 349 1.27 -4.72 6.87
C LEU A 349 0.43 -3.51 7.31
N TYR A 350 -0.75 -3.38 6.72
CA TYR A 350 -1.59 -2.20 6.89
C TYR A 350 -2.54 -2.35 8.08
N ILE A 351 -1.93 -2.51 9.25
CA ILE A 351 -2.57 -2.31 10.55
C ILE A 351 -1.50 -1.70 11.43
N MET A 352 -1.75 -0.53 12.00
CA MET A 352 -0.75 0.21 12.76
C MET A 352 -0.23 -0.64 13.93
N ARG A 353 1.06 -0.99 13.89
CA ARG A 353 1.73 -1.86 14.89
C ARG A 353 2.61 -1.11 15.89
N HIS A 354 2.72 0.21 15.74
CA HIS A 354 3.32 1.08 16.75
C HIS A 354 2.33 2.20 17.07
N ALA A 355 2.08 2.44 18.36
CA ALA A 355 1.09 3.44 18.79
C ALA A 355 1.35 4.84 18.19
N MET A 356 2.62 5.19 17.96
CA MET A 356 2.97 6.52 17.48
C MET A 356 2.80 6.73 15.97
N GLY A 357 2.64 5.68 15.16
CA GLY A 357 2.50 5.85 13.71
C GLY A 357 2.84 4.62 12.87
N THR A 358 3.13 4.85 11.60
CA THR A 358 3.22 3.78 10.58
C THR A 358 4.47 3.87 9.70
N ILE A 359 4.86 2.73 9.14
CA ILE A 359 5.90 2.63 8.11
C ILE A 359 5.30 3.00 6.76
N ILE A 360 5.84 4.04 6.12
CA ILE A 360 5.48 4.41 4.75
C ILE A 360 6.29 3.58 3.75
N ASP A 361 7.60 3.45 3.99
CA ASP A 361 8.52 2.87 3.03
C ASP A 361 9.77 2.28 3.70
N LEU A 362 10.44 1.35 3.00
CA LEU A 362 11.75 0.84 3.39
C LEU A 362 12.85 1.63 2.67
N ILE A 363 13.93 1.92 3.40
CA ILE A 363 15.05 2.72 2.87
C ILE A 363 16.26 1.83 2.64
N GLU A 364 16.67 1.77 1.37
CA GLU A 364 17.92 1.16 0.94
C GLU A 364 18.96 2.27 0.71
N SER A 365 20.22 2.03 1.09
CA SER A 365 21.30 3.02 0.92
C SER A 365 21.54 3.38 -0.56
N LYS A 366 21.37 2.40 -1.45
CA LYS A 366 21.39 2.60 -2.90
C LYS A 366 20.29 1.73 -3.50
N PRO A 367 19.26 2.31 -4.15
CA PRO A 367 18.18 1.53 -4.73
C PRO A 367 18.71 0.47 -5.70
N ALA A 368 18.55 -0.80 -5.35
CA ALA A 368 18.98 -1.92 -6.16
C ALA A 368 17.82 -2.50 -6.98
N LYS A 369 18.15 -3.20 -8.07
CA LYS A 369 17.16 -3.97 -8.83
C LYS A 369 16.61 -5.12 -7.98
N VAL A 370 15.46 -5.68 -8.35
CA VAL A 370 14.78 -6.69 -7.53
C VAL A 370 15.61 -7.98 -7.41
N GLU A 371 16.41 -8.28 -8.43
CA GLU A 371 17.23 -9.46 -8.61
C GLU A 371 18.47 -9.44 -7.71
N ALA A 372 18.76 -8.32 -7.05
CA ALA A 372 19.84 -8.20 -6.09
C ALA A 372 19.33 -8.39 -4.65
N PRO A 373 20.09 -9.05 -3.77
CA PRO A 373 19.76 -9.12 -2.35
C PRO A 373 19.89 -7.74 -1.72
N LYS A 374 19.10 -7.48 -0.68
CA LYS A 374 19.05 -6.16 -0.02
C LYS A 374 19.18 -6.31 1.49
N THR A 375 19.77 -5.32 2.13
CA THR A 375 19.74 -5.19 3.59
C THR A 375 19.18 -3.83 3.95
N ILE A 376 17.97 -3.84 4.50
CA ILE A 376 17.29 -2.65 4.98
C ILE A 376 17.74 -2.40 6.42
N ARG A 377 18.17 -1.17 6.69
CA ARG A 377 18.59 -0.71 8.03
C ARG A 377 17.83 0.52 8.50
N LYS A 378 16.98 1.08 7.64
CA LYS A 378 16.19 2.26 7.93
C LYS A 378 14.81 2.11 7.30
N VAL A 379 13.82 2.68 7.95
CA VAL A 379 12.47 2.83 7.41
C VAL A 379 12.06 4.29 7.43
N LEU A 380 11.22 4.67 6.46
CA LEU A 380 10.52 5.94 6.51
C LEU A 380 9.28 5.76 7.38
N PHE A 381 9.27 6.44 8.52
CA PHE A 381 8.17 6.42 9.47
C PHE A 381 7.37 7.72 9.40
N MET A 382 6.04 7.62 9.46
CA MET A 382 5.11 8.75 9.56
C MET A 382 4.46 8.75 10.95
N PRO A 383 4.85 9.69 11.83
CA PRO A 383 4.21 9.84 13.13
C PRO A 383 2.78 10.36 13.00
N VAL A 384 1.85 9.65 13.61
CA VAL A 384 0.42 10.01 13.74
C VAL A 384 0.16 10.70 15.08
N PHE A 385 1.00 10.41 16.08
CA PHE A 385 0.94 10.99 17.42
C PHE A 385 2.36 11.41 17.84
N ASP A 386 2.42 12.39 18.74
CA ASP A 386 3.67 12.76 19.40
C ASP A 386 4.06 11.68 20.42
N GLY A 387 5.35 11.47 20.60
CA GLY A 387 5.87 10.58 21.62
C GLY A 387 7.26 10.07 21.30
N GLU A 388 7.50 8.79 21.54
CA GLU A 388 8.82 8.20 21.40
C GLU A 388 8.72 6.76 20.89
N ILE A 389 9.68 6.37 20.05
CA ILE A 389 9.96 4.99 19.69
C ILE A 389 11.24 4.59 20.44
N LYS A 390 11.21 3.51 21.21
CA LYS A 390 12.37 2.98 21.93
C LYS A 390 13.02 1.83 21.18
N LYS A 391 14.33 1.68 21.35
CA LYS A 391 15.11 0.54 20.86
C LYS A 391 14.48 -0.77 21.33
N GLY A 392 14.34 -1.73 20.42
CA GLY A 392 13.71 -3.03 20.67
C GLY A 392 12.19 -3.07 20.54
N GLN A 393 11.54 -1.92 20.26
CA GLN A 393 10.11 -1.85 19.95
C GLN A 393 9.83 -2.19 18.48
N LEU A 394 8.67 -2.79 18.23
CA LEU A 394 8.16 -3.09 16.91
C LEU A 394 7.69 -1.80 16.23
N VAL A 395 8.40 -1.35 15.20
CA VAL A 395 8.01 -0.18 14.38
C VAL A 395 6.90 -0.55 13.40
N GLY A 396 6.92 -1.79 12.91
CA GLY A 396 5.93 -2.30 11.99
C GLY A 396 6.21 -3.73 11.56
N VAL A 397 5.40 -4.27 10.65
CA VAL A 397 5.60 -5.59 10.05
C VAL A 397 5.56 -5.42 8.54
N VAL A 398 6.43 -6.12 7.81
CA VAL A 398 6.39 -6.15 6.35
C VAL A 398 6.09 -7.54 5.84
N ASN A 399 5.28 -7.59 4.79
CA ASN A 399 5.03 -8.79 3.99
C ASN A 399 6.14 -8.91 2.96
N VAL A 400 6.91 -10.00 3.01
CA VAL A 400 7.98 -10.31 2.03
C VAL A 400 7.50 -11.39 1.09
N TYR A 401 7.49 -11.08 -0.20
CA TYR A 401 7.04 -11.95 -1.27
C TYR A 401 8.18 -12.31 -2.19
N ASN A 402 8.30 -13.58 -2.52
CA ASN A 402 9.15 -14.01 -3.63
C ASN A 402 8.44 -13.77 -4.96
N VAL A 403 9.19 -13.30 -5.95
CA VAL A 403 8.71 -13.07 -7.31
C VAL A 403 9.57 -13.82 -8.32
N GLU A 404 8.98 -14.08 -9.47
CA GLU A 404 9.64 -14.52 -10.69
C GLU A 404 9.50 -13.37 -11.68
N VAL A 405 10.62 -12.82 -12.18
CA VAL A 405 10.64 -11.68 -13.11
C VAL A 405 10.95 -12.18 -14.50
N GLU A 406 10.16 -11.73 -15.46
CA GLU A 406 10.30 -12.11 -16.87
C GLU A 406 10.09 -10.89 -17.77
N SER A 407 10.39 -11.06 -19.06
CA SER A 407 10.07 -10.05 -20.06
C SER A 407 8.55 -9.84 -20.16
N TYR A 408 8.15 -8.64 -20.60
CA TYR A 408 6.74 -8.27 -20.67
C TYR A 408 5.90 -9.17 -21.58
N GLU A 409 6.49 -9.77 -22.61
CA GLU A 409 5.82 -10.67 -23.55
C GLU A 409 5.24 -11.92 -22.86
N VAL A 410 5.88 -12.36 -21.77
CA VAL A 410 5.46 -13.53 -20.98
C VAL A 410 4.15 -13.27 -20.22
N LEU A 411 3.81 -12.00 -19.98
CA LEU A 411 2.59 -11.61 -19.25
C LEU A 411 1.33 -12.24 -19.84
N SER A 412 1.21 -12.24 -21.17
CA SER A 412 0.06 -12.78 -21.90
C SER A 412 -0.20 -14.25 -21.56
N ARG A 413 0.87 -15.06 -21.58
CA ARG A 413 0.84 -16.48 -21.24
C ARG A 413 0.40 -16.67 -19.79
N TRP A 414 1.00 -15.94 -18.84
CA TRP A 414 0.65 -16.07 -17.43
C TRP A 414 -0.79 -15.63 -17.11
N LEU A 415 -1.30 -14.59 -17.78
CA LEU A 415 -2.69 -14.19 -17.63
C LEU A 415 -3.66 -15.23 -18.20
N ASN A 416 -3.35 -15.83 -19.34
CA ASN A 416 -4.15 -16.93 -19.91
C ASN A 416 -4.16 -18.15 -18.97
N GLU A 417 -3.01 -18.56 -18.43
CA GLU A 417 -2.92 -19.64 -17.43
C GLU A 417 -3.80 -19.36 -16.20
N TRP A 418 -3.77 -18.12 -15.70
CA TRP A 418 -4.57 -17.70 -14.56
C TRP A 418 -6.08 -17.72 -14.85
N VAL A 419 -6.51 -17.29 -16.05
CA VAL A 419 -7.91 -17.35 -16.47
C VAL A 419 -8.42 -18.79 -16.51
N GLU A 420 -7.63 -19.72 -17.03
CA GLU A 420 -7.99 -21.15 -17.07
C GLU A 420 -8.01 -21.78 -15.67
N GLU A 421 -7.16 -21.35 -14.75
CA GLU A 421 -7.26 -21.72 -13.33
C GLU A 421 -8.55 -21.18 -12.69
N MET A 422 -8.86 -19.91 -12.92
CA MET A 422 -10.07 -19.27 -12.38
C MET A 422 -11.34 -19.96 -12.89
N LYS A 423 -11.41 -20.27 -14.20
CA LYS A 423 -12.55 -21.01 -14.79
C LYS A 423 -12.72 -22.39 -14.16
N ARG A 424 -11.64 -23.10 -13.85
CA ARG A 424 -11.71 -24.41 -13.16
C ARG A 424 -12.24 -24.27 -11.73
N VAL A 425 -11.83 -23.23 -11.01
CA VAL A 425 -12.30 -22.96 -9.65
C VAL A 425 -13.77 -22.53 -9.63
N LEU A 426 -14.20 -21.75 -10.63
CA LEU A 426 -15.58 -21.25 -10.74
C LEU A 426 -16.56 -22.23 -11.41
N GLY A 427 -16.08 -23.07 -12.33
CA GLY A 427 -16.88 -24.02 -13.10
C GLY A 427 -16.92 -25.44 -12.52
N GLY A 428 -16.31 -25.66 -11.35
CA GLY A 428 -16.30 -26.92 -10.62
C GLY A 428 -17.57 -27.21 -9.81
N GLU A 429 -18.73 -26.67 -10.20
CA GLU A 429 -20.03 -27.20 -9.79
C GLU A 429 -20.44 -28.26 -10.82
N GLY A 430 -20.08 -29.51 -10.52
CA GLY A 430 -20.56 -30.72 -11.19
C GLY A 430 -20.85 -31.79 -10.17
#